data_AF-A0A3L6GBQ1-F1
#
_entry.id   AF-A0A3L6GBQ1-F1
#
_cell.length_a   1.000
_cell.length_b   1.000
_cell.length_c   1.000
_cell.angle_alpha   90.00
_cell.angle_beta   90.00
_cell.angle_gamma   90.00
#
_symmetry.space_group_name_H-M   'P 1'
#
loop_
_entity.id
_entity.type
_entity.pdbx_description
1 polymer ?
#
loop_
_entity_poly.entity_id
_entity_poly.type
_entity_poly.pdbx_seq_one_letter_code
_entity_poly.pdbx_strand_id
1 'polypeptide(L)'
;MGSGSNSKEGEERVLSHGDVGGSHWTLLILDNVTSPSVPRFVHHDSIAGAPNLPIAARLADALRPLLSGSNSKRDTVPLIEGPTPRQTNGYDCGVYVMAIARALCAWWKNGQDQRGGDWFQAVRSGVDAHSVEAMRTDLLQLINTLIQEKANANSTPMGDTDPGSLE
;
A
#
# COMPACT_ATOMS: atom_id res chain seq x y z
N MET A 1 -15.32 64.39 -27.10
CA MET A 1 -14.07 63.86 -26.53
C MET A 1 -14.47 62.78 -25.53
N GLY A 2 -14.09 61.53 -25.79
CA GLY A 2 -14.52 60.38 -25.01
C GLY A 2 -14.06 59.09 -25.68
N SER A 3 -12.74 58.92 -25.76
CA SER A 3 -12.11 57.63 -26.05
C SER A 3 -12.34 56.69 -24.87
N GLY A 4 -12.58 55.42 -25.16
CA GLY A 4 -12.72 54.41 -24.11
C GLY A 4 -13.04 53.04 -24.69
N SER A 5 -12.09 52.48 -25.42
CA SER A 5 -12.05 51.06 -25.80
C SER A 5 -12.18 50.21 -24.53
N ASN A 6 -13.14 49.29 -24.50
CA ASN A 6 -13.23 48.31 -23.41
C ASN A 6 -13.08 46.91 -24.02
N SER A 7 -11.83 46.53 -24.27
CA SER A 7 -11.43 45.15 -24.48
C SER A 7 -11.57 44.43 -23.15
N LYS A 8 -12.60 43.61 -22.99
CA LYS A 8 -12.65 42.63 -21.91
C LYS A 8 -11.74 41.48 -22.31
N GLU A 9 -10.48 41.59 -21.91
CA GLU A 9 -9.56 40.47 -21.82
C GLU A 9 -10.23 39.36 -21.02
N GLY A 10 -10.29 38.18 -21.63
CA GLY A 10 -10.73 36.98 -20.94
C GLY A 10 -9.77 36.73 -19.79
N GLU A 11 -10.27 36.89 -18.58
CA GLU A 11 -9.60 36.48 -17.36
C GLU A 11 -9.37 34.97 -17.46
N GLU A 12 -8.18 34.62 -17.94
CA GLU A 12 -7.64 33.28 -17.87
C GLU A 12 -7.60 32.93 -16.40
N ARG A 13 -8.61 32.17 -15.96
CA ARG A 13 -8.54 31.45 -14.69
C ARG A 13 -7.37 30.52 -14.84
N VAL A 14 -6.21 30.97 -14.38
CA VAL A 14 -5.09 30.13 -14.00
C VAL A 14 -5.66 29.22 -12.92
N LEU A 15 -6.17 28.07 -13.34
CA LEU A 15 -6.34 26.93 -12.47
C LEU A 15 -4.92 26.67 -11.99
N SER A 16 -4.62 27.11 -10.76
CA SER A 16 -3.48 26.62 -10.02
C SER A 16 -3.52 25.11 -10.23
N HIS A 17 -2.44 24.53 -10.76
CA HIS A 17 -2.28 23.10 -10.81
C HIS A 17 -2.22 22.63 -9.36
N GLY A 18 -3.39 22.50 -8.74
CA GLY A 18 -3.54 21.96 -7.40
C GLY A 18 -3.06 20.53 -7.51
N ASP A 19 -2.10 20.18 -6.66
CA ASP A 19 -1.47 18.87 -6.53
C ASP A 19 -2.33 17.75 -7.10
N VAL A 20 -2.01 17.35 -8.35
CA VAL A 20 -2.65 16.21 -9.00
C VAL A 20 -1.98 14.95 -8.43
N GLY A 21 -2.14 14.70 -7.14
CA GLY A 21 -1.43 13.62 -6.44
C GLY A 21 -1.94 13.36 -5.02
N GLY A 22 -1.62 12.17 -4.49
CA GLY A 22 -1.81 11.82 -3.10
C GLY A 22 -0.50 12.00 -2.32
N SER A 23 -0.56 12.62 -1.14
CA SER A 23 0.61 12.90 -0.29
C SER A 23 0.87 11.84 0.79
N HIS A 24 -0.05 10.89 0.97
CA HIS A 24 -0.02 9.97 2.10
C HIS A 24 -0.56 8.58 1.73
N TRP A 25 0.15 7.55 2.18
CA TRP A 25 -0.19 6.15 1.95
C TRP A 25 -0.67 5.50 3.24
N THR A 26 -1.75 4.73 3.14
CA THR A 26 -2.29 3.92 4.22
C THR A 26 -2.72 2.56 3.72
N LEU A 27 -2.88 1.60 4.62
CA LEU A 27 -3.27 0.24 4.28
C LEU A 27 -4.66 -0.08 4.84
N LEU A 28 -5.54 -0.63 4.02
CA LEU A 28 -6.81 -1.22 4.46
C LEU A 28 -6.74 -2.73 4.25
N ILE A 29 -6.97 -3.49 5.31
CA ILE A 29 -6.95 -4.96 5.30
C ILE A 29 -8.38 -5.46 5.50
N LEU A 30 -8.84 -6.37 4.65
CA LEU A 30 -10.00 -7.19 4.93
C LEU A 30 -9.53 -8.50 5.58
N ASP A 31 -9.79 -8.63 6.87
CA ASP A 31 -9.47 -9.82 7.64
C ASP A 31 -10.72 -10.68 7.81
N ASN A 32 -10.74 -11.83 7.16
CA ASN A 32 -11.79 -12.84 7.27
C ASN A 32 -11.27 -14.15 7.86
N VAL A 33 -10.11 -14.13 8.51
CA VAL A 33 -9.43 -15.36 8.93
C VAL A 33 -9.27 -15.43 10.44
N THR A 34 -8.95 -14.33 11.09
CA THR A 34 -8.82 -14.32 12.56
C THR A 34 -10.15 -14.51 13.28
N SER A 35 -11.25 -14.15 12.63
CA SER A 35 -12.62 -14.35 13.11
C SER A 35 -13.51 -14.77 11.94
N PRO A 36 -13.50 -16.06 11.56
CA PRO A 36 -14.19 -16.54 10.36
C PRO A 36 -15.71 -16.31 10.36
N SER A 37 -16.31 -16.09 11.53
CA SER A 37 -17.73 -15.77 11.69
C SER A 37 -18.05 -14.29 11.55
N VAL A 38 -17.06 -13.40 11.66
CA VAL A 38 -17.21 -11.94 11.56
C VAL A 38 -15.96 -11.35 10.91
N PRO A 39 -15.94 -11.13 9.57
CA PRO A 39 -14.84 -10.41 8.94
C PRO A 39 -14.76 -8.99 9.52
N ARG A 40 -13.59 -8.37 9.40
CA ARG A 40 -13.34 -6.98 9.80
C ARG A 40 -12.47 -6.27 8.78
N PHE A 41 -12.70 -4.98 8.62
CA PHE A 41 -11.75 -4.09 7.98
C PHE A 41 -10.80 -3.51 9.04
N VAL A 42 -9.50 -3.55 8.78
CA VAL A 42 -8.48 -2.96 9.64
C VAL A 42 -7.72 -1.91 8.85
N HIS A 43 -7.82 -0.65 9.27
CA HIS A 43 -7.10 0.46 8.66
C HIS A 43 -5.83 0.76 9.43
N HIS A 44 -4.71 0.84 8.71
CA HIS A 44 -3.43 1.24 9.24
C HIS A 44 -2.97 2.55 8.64
N ASP A 45 -2.76 3.52 9.52
CA ASP A 45 -2.26 4.84 9.20
C ASP A 45 -1.12 5.19 10.16
N SER A 46 0.06 5.47 9.59
CA SER A 46 1.25 5.84 10.35
C SER A 46 1.26 7.30 10.79
N ILE A 47 0.34 8.13 10.28
CA ILE A 47 0.14 9.52 10.74
C ILE A 47 -0.84 9.54 11.92
N ALA A 48 -0.51 10.38 12.91
CA ALA A 48 -1.33 10.58 14.09
C ALA A 48 -2.74 11.07 13.73
N GLY A 49 -3.76 10.47 14.37
CA GLY A 49 -5.16 10.83 14.12
C GLY A 49 -5.74 10.23 12.82
N ALA A 50 -4.99 9.37 12.13
CA ALA A 50 -5.43 8.62 10.97
C ALA A 50 -6.19 9.47 9.92
N PRO A 51 -5.55 10.48 9.31
CA PRO A 51 -6.22 11.41 8.39
C PRO A 51 -6.89 10.72 7.19
N ASN A 52 -6.42 9.52 6.81
CA ASN A 52 -7.04 8.74 5.74
C ASN A 52 -8.16 7.80 6.20
N LEU A 53 -8.54 7.79 7.48
CA LEU A 53 -9.64 6.97 7.99
C LEU A 53 -10.98 7.23 7.25
N PRO A 54 -11.38 8.49 6.94
CA PRO A 54 -12.58 8.73 6.13
C PRO A 54 -12.51 8.19 4.70
N ILE A 55 -11.30 8.05 4.15
CA ILE A 55 -11.08 7.45 2.82
C ILE A 55 -11.17 5.93 2.92
N ALA A 56 -10.56 5.35 3.95
CA ALA A 56 -10.66 3.92 4.26
C ALA A 56 -12.11 3.50 4.55
N ALA A 57 -12.89 4.32 5.25
CA ALA A 57 -14.32 4.11 5.48
C ALA A 57 -15.11 4.06 4.17
N ARG A 58 -14.90 5.03 3.27
CA ARG A 58 -15.55 5.04 1.94
C ARG A 58 -15.19 3.80 1.12
N LEU A 59 -13.93 3.36 1.16
CA LEU A 59 -13.52 2.14 0.48
C LEU A 59 -14.17 0.89 1.12
N ALA A 60 -14.19 0.81 2.46
CA ALA A 60 -14.86 -0.29 3.17
C ALA A 60 -16.35 -0.35 2.84
N ASP A 61 -17.05 0.79 2.82
CA ASP A 61 -18.46 0.89 2.45
C ASP A 61 -18.71 0.38 1.02
N ALA A 62 -17.83 0.71 0.07
CA ALA A 62 -17.92 0.22 -1.30
C ALA A 62 -17.67 -1.30 -1.42
N LEU A 63 -16.85 -1.87 -0.53
CA LEU A 63 -16.52 -3.30 -0.53
C LEU A 63 -17.55 -4.16 0.22
N ARG A 64 -18.25 -3.63 1.23
CA ARG A 64 -19.24 -4.36 2.04
C ARG A 64 -20.30 -5.14 1.22
N PRO A 65 -20.89 -4.57 0.14
CA PRO A 65 -21.83 -5.32 -0.70
C PRO A 65 -21.21 -6.57 -1.34
N LEU A 66 -19.92 -6.58 -1.64
CA LEU A 66 -19.24 -7.72 -2.26
C LEU A 66 -18.99 -8.87 -1.28
N LEU A 67 -18.96 -8.58 0.02
CA LEU A 67 -18.83 -9.59 1.07
C LEU A 67 -20.15 -10.33 1.32
N SER A 68 -21.17 -10.07 0.48
CA SER A 68 -22.56 -10.40 0.71
C SER A 68 -23.12 -11.65 0.02
N GLY A 69 -22.62 -12.84 0.33
CA GLY A 69 -23.24 -14.12 -0.07
C GLY A 69 -24.30 -14.67 0.92
N SER A 70 -25.58 -14.26 0.85
CA SER A 70 -26.79 -14.88 1.49
C SER A 70 -27.25 -14.72 2.99
N ASN A 71 -26.74 -13.84 3.87
CA ASN A 71 -27.23 -13.71 5.27
C ASN A 71 -27.11 -12.26 5.80
N SER A 72 -28.18 -11.77 6.40
CA SER A 72 -28.54 -10.37 6.71
C SER A 72 -27.76 -9.66 7.84
N LYS A 73 -26.56 -10.14 8.21
CA LYS A 73 -25.67 -9.50 9.22
C LYS A 73 -24.51 -8.72 8.58
N ARG A 74 -24.74 -8.02 7.47
CA ARG A 74 -23.67 -7.55 6.57
C ARG A 74 -23.43 -6.08 6.46
N ASP A 75 -24.39 -5.28 6.87
CA ASP A 75 -24.15 -3.84 7.09
C ASP A 75 -23.25 -3.59 8.31
N THR A 76 -22.73 -4.64 8.93
CA THR A 76 -22.03 -4.61 10.22
C THR A 76 -20.57 -5.05 10.17
N VAL A 77 -19.95 -5.25 8.99
CA VAL A 77 -18.50 -5.54 8.92
C VAL A 77 -17.75 -4.32 9.48
N PRO A 78 -17.15 -4.42 10.69
CA PRO A 78 -16.63 -3.25 11.36
C PRO A 78 -15.36 -2.77 10.66
N LEU A 79 -15.18 -1.45 10.64
CA LEU A 79 -13.90 -0.83 10.35
C LEU A 79 -13.25 -0.44 11.67
N ILE A 80 -12.05 -0.94 11.92
CA ILE A 80 -11.26 -0.63 13.11
C ILE A 80 -9.90 -0.08 12.72
N GLU A 81 -9.32 0.75 13.58
CA GLU A 81 -7.92 1.15 13.46
C GLU A 81 -7.00 0.02 13.95
N GLY A 82 -6.02 -0.31 13.13
CA GLY A 82 -4.99 -1.30 13.45
C GLY A 82 -3.87 -0.71 14.30
N PRO A 83 -3.06 -1.56 14.95
CA PRO A 83 -1.95 -1.12 15.79
C PRO A 83 -0.76 -0.63 14.96
N THR A 84 -0.86 0.58 14.42
CA THR A 84 0.18 1.17 13.56
C THR A 84 1.17 1.97 14.40
N PRO A 85 2.48 1.68 14.34
CA PRO A 85 3.48 2.57 14.90
C PRO A 85 3.50 3.90 14.14
N ARG A 86 3.66 4.99 14.88
CA ARG A 86 3.61 6.34 14.31
C ARG A 86 4.92 6.66 13.59
N GLN A 87 4.82 7.14 12.36
CA GLN A 87 5.96 7.73 11.68
C GLN A 87 6.33 9.08 12.31
N THR A 88 7.61 9.40 12.31
CA THR A 88 8.14 10.69 12.79
C THR A 88 8.64 11.59 11.66
N ASN A 89 8.74 11.06 10.44
CA ASN A 89 9.11 11.78 9.22
C ASN A 89 7.92 11.87 8.25
N GLY A 90 8.07 12.62 7.15
CA GLY A 90 7.00 12.85 6.17
C GLY A 90 6.96 11.89 4.98
N TYR A 91 7.89 10.93 4.89
CA TYR A 91 8.16 10.19 3.66
C TYR A 91 8.19 8.65 3.82
N ASP A 92 8.06 8.14 5.04
CA ASP A 92 8.04 6.70 5.32
C ASP A 92 6.66 6.06 5.26
N CYS A 93 5.56 6.82 5.06
CA CYS A 93 4.19 6.26 5.06
C CYS A 93 4.05 5.03 4.12
N GLY A 94 4.62 5.09 2.92
CA GLY A 94 4.65 3.95 2.00
C GLY A 94 5.48 2.76 2.50
N VAL A 95 6.57 3.01 3.23
CA VAL A 95 7.39 1.94 3.83
C VAL A 95 6.71 1.31 5.03
N TYR A 96 5.98 2.08 5.84
CA TYR A 96 5.10 1.53 6.88
C TYR A 96 4.03 0.59 6.30
N VAL A 97 3.39 0.99 5.19
CA VAL A 97 2.44 0.12 4.48
C VAL A 97 3.10 -1.21 4.09
N MET A 98 4.29 -1.16 3.49
CA MET A 98 5.04 -2.37 3.11
C MET A 98 5.47 -3.21 4.32
N ALA A 99 5.90 -2.57 5.41
CA ALA A 99 6.34 -3.25 6.62
C ALA A 99 5.19 -4.01 7.30
N ILE A 100 4.02 -3.38 7.40
CA ILE A 100 2.81 -4.02 7.92
C ILE A 100 2.41 -5.20 7.02
N ALA A 101 2.36 -4.99 5.71
CA ALA A 101 2.04 -6.06 4.76
C ALA A 101 3.02 -7.24 4.87
N ARG A 102 4.33 -6.99 5.03
CA ARG A 102 5.35 -8.03 5.24
C ARG A 102 5.12 -8.78 6.55
N ALA A 103 4.80 -8.09 7.64
CA ALA A 103 4.51 -8.69 8.93
C ALA A 103 3.27 -9.61 8.87
N LEU A 104 2.20 -9.18 8.19
CA LEU A 104 1.01 -10.00 7.96
C LEU A 104 1.33 -11.23 7.11
N CYS A 105 2.06 -11.07 6.01
CA CYS A 105 2.46 -12.18 5.16
C CYS A 105 3.31 -13.21 5.91
N ALA A 106 4.23 -12.76 6.77
CA ALA A 106 5.03 -13.63 7.62
C ALA A 106 4.15 -14.37 8.64
N TRP A 107 3.27 -13.65 9.34
CA TRP A 107 2.31 -14.24 10.27
C TRP A 107 1.44 -15.30 9.59
N TRP A 108 0.90 -14.98 8.40
CA TRP A 108 0.05 -15.89 7.63
C TRP A 108 0.78 -17.20 7.28
N LYS A 109 2.01 -17.08 6.77
CA LYS A 109 2.84 -18.25 6.40
C LYS A 109 3.19 -19.11 7.61
N ASN A 110 3.43 -18.49 8.76
CA ASN A 110 3.79 -19.17 10.00
C ASN A 110 2.55 -19.70 10.77
N GLY A 111 1.34 -19.31 10.36
CA GLY A 111 0.09 -19.49 11.09
C GLY A 111 -0.60 -20.84 10.94
N GLN A 112 -0.03 -21.81 10.21
CA GLN A 112 -0.57 -23.18 10.22
C GLN A 112 -0.39 -23.89 11.59
N ASP A 113 0.61 -23.45 12.39
CA ASP A 113 0.92 -24.00 13.72
C ASP A 113 0.48 -23.11 14.91
N GLN A 114 -0.03 -21.89 14.68
CA GLN A 114 -0.41 -20.93 15.74
C GLN A 114 -1.91 -20.58 15.74
N ARG A 115 -2.77 -21.62 15.80
CA ARG A 115 -4.24 -21.56 15.60
C ARG A 115 -5.08 -20.78 16.64
N GLY A 116 -4.59 -19.68 17.21
CA GLY A 116 -5.39 -18.89 18.15
C GLY A 116 -5.06 -17.41 18.31
N GLY A 117 -4.05 -16.88 17.62
CA GLY A 117 -3.59 -15.50 17.82
C GLY A 117 -4.03 -14.52 16.72
N ASP A 118 -4.32 -13.28 17.10
CA ASP A 118 -4.52 -12.16 16.18
C ASP A 118 -3.16 -11.70 15.59
N TRP A 119 -3.10 -11.41 14.28
CA TRP A 119 -1.90 -10.90 13.61
C TRP A 119 -1.46 -9.52 14.10
N PHE A 120 -2.30 -8.83 14.86
CA PHE A 120 -1.96 -7.57 15.53
C PHE A 120 -0.65 -7.65 16.30
N GLN A 121 -0.37 -8.80 16.95
CA GLN A 121 0.88 -8.95 17.70
C GLN A 121 2.11 -8.95 16.78
N ALA A 122 2.02 -9.57 15.61
CA ALA A 122 3.12 -9.58 14.64
C ALA A 122 3.43 -8.18 14.13
N VAL A 123 2.41 -7.32 13.94
CA VAL A 123 2.61 -5.92 13.59
C VAL A 123 3.27 -5.16 14.75
N ARG A 124 2.76 -5.31 15.98
CA ARG A 124 3.30 -4.63 17.16
C ARG A 124 4.76 -4.99 17.46
N SER A 125 5.17 -6.24 17.21
CA SER A 125 6.53 -6.70 17.48
C SER A 125 7.48 -6.54 16.29
N GLY A 126 6.96 -6.48 15.07
CA GLY A 126 7.77 -6.50 13.84
C GLY A 126 7.92 -5.15 13.14
N VAL A 127 7.06 -4.18 13.47
CA VAL A 127 7.06 -2.87 12.82
C VAL A 127 7.41 -1.79 13.83
N ASP A 128 8.51 -1.09 13.60
CA ASP A 128 8.91 0.12 14.29
C ASP A 128 9.73 1.01 13.34
N ALA A 129 10.19 2.17 13.81
CA ALA A 129 10.97 3.09 12.97
C ALA A 129 12.28 2.45 12.46
N HIS A 130 12.93 1.60 13.27
CA HIS A 130 14.18 0.97 12.90
C HIS A 130 13.97 -0.11 11.84
N SER A 131 12.94 -0.95 11.98
CA SER A 131 12.62 -1.98 10.99
C SER A 131 12.12 -1.37 9.67
N VAL A 132 11.46 -0.21 9.73
CA VAL A 132 11.06 0.57 8.55
C VAL A 132 12.28 1.17 7.84
N GLU A 133 13.24 1.74 8.57
CA GLU A 133 14.49 2.25 8.00
C GLU A 133 15.32 1.12 7.35
N ALA A 134 15.44 -0.02 8.03
CA ALA A 134 16.07 -1.21 7.48
C ALA A 134 15.36 -1.67 6.19
N MET A 135 14.03 -1.74 6.19
CA MET A 135 13.25 -2.10 5.00
C MET A 135 13.45 -1.12 3.84
N ARG A 136 13.54 0.19 4.11
CA ARG A 136 13.84 1.20 3.09
C ARG A 136 15.18 0.90 2.41
N THR A 137 16.19 0.54 3.20
CA THR A 137 17.52 0.16 2.71
C THR A 137 17.46 -1.14 1.90
N ASP A 138 16.79 -2.17 2.42
CA ASP A 138 16.61 -3.46 1.76
C ASP A 138 15.91 -3.31 0.40
N LEU A 139 14.87 -2.48 0.33
CA LEU A 139 14.11 -2.22 -0.89
C LEU A 139 14.97 -1.56 -1.96
N LEU A 140 15.78 -0.57 -1.58
CA LEU A 140 16.69 0.08 -2.50
C LEU A 140 17.72 -0.91 -3.06
N GLN A 141 18.29 -1.75 -2.19
CA GLN A 141 19.22 -2.80 -2.61
C GLN A 141 18.54 -3.81 -3.54
N LEU A 142 17.34 -4.28 -3.20
CA LEU A 142 16.58 -5.21 -4.03
C LEU A 142 16.29 -4.64 -5.42
N ILE A 143 15.85 -3.37 -5.51
CA ILE A 143 15.59 -2.70 -6.79
C ILE A 143 16.87 -2.65 -7.64
N ASN A 144 18.00 -2.27 -7.05
CA ASN A 144 19.28 -2.20 -7.78
C ASN A 144 19.73 -3.59 -8.28
N THR A 145 19.57 -4.63 -7.46
CA THR A 145 19.86 -6.02 -7.85
C THR A 145 19.00 -6.44 -9.03
N LEU A 146 17.68 -6.22 -8.97
CA LEU A 146 16.76 -6.59 -10.04
C LEU A 146 17.05 -5.83 -11.35
N ILE A 147 17.48 -4.56 -11.26
CA ILE A 147 17.91 -3.79 -12.44
C ILE A 147 19.15 -4.42 -13.07
N GLN A 148 20.15 -4.80 -12.26
CA GLN A 148 21.38 -5.41 -12.76
C GLN A 148 21.14 -6.81 -13.37
N GLU A 149 20.32 -7.64 -12.71
CA GLU A 149 19.93 -8.96 -13.23
C GLU A 149 19.24 -8.84 -14.59
N LYS A 150 18.32 -7.87 -14.75
CA LYS A 150 17.66 -7.60 -16.02
C LYS A 150 18.65 -7.16 -17.10
N ALA A 151 19.63 -6.32 -16.76
CA ALA A 151 20.67 -5.88 -17.70
C ALA A 151 21.56 -7.04 -18.16
N ASN A 152 21.98 -7.91 -17.23
CA ASN A 152 22.81 -9.07 -17.53
C ASN A 152 22.07 -10.10 -18.41
N ALA A 153 20.79 -10.37 -18.11
CA ALA A 153 19.97 -11.29 -18.90
C ALA A 153 19.81 -10.83 -20.36
N ASN A 154 19.68 -9.52 -20.58
CA ASN A 154 19.58 -8.93 -21.93
C ASN A 154 20.91 -8.92 -22.69
N SER A 155 22.03 -9.14 -22.00
CA SER A 155 23.39 -9.08 -22.56
C SER A 155 23.95 -10.46 -22.94
N THR A 156 23.24 -11.55 -22.67
CA THR A 156 23.68 -12.91 -23.00
C THR A 156 23.16 -13.29 -24.40
N PRO A 157 24.02 -13.43 -25.43
CA PRO A 157 23.58 -13.89 -26.74
C PRO A 157 23.16 -15.36 -26.64
N MET A 158 21.98 -15.68 -27.17
CA MET A 158 21.55 -17.05 -27.43
C MET A 158 22.55 -17.64 -28.42
N GLY A 159 23.51 -18.42 -27.91
CA GLY A 159 24.59 -18.97 -28.71
C GLY A 159 24.02 -19.80 -29.86
N ASP A 160 24.34 -19.39 -31.08
CA ASP A 160 24.21 -20.23 -32.28
C ASP A 160 25.06 -21.48 -32.07
N THR A 161 24.45 -22.58 -31.67
CA THR A 161 25.04 -23.91 -31.85
C THR A 161 24.95 -24.24 -33.33
N ASP A 162 26.05 -23.98 -34.05
CA ASP A 162 26.30 -24.53 -35.38
C ASP A 162 26.57 -26.05 -35.27
N PRO A 163 25.70 -26.93 -35.80
CA PRO A 163 25.93 -28.36 -35.80
C PRO A 163 26.54 -28.75 -37.15
N GLY A 164 27.84 -28.59 -37.33
CA GLY A 164 28.39 -28.86 -38.66
C GLY A 164 29.89 -28.76 -38.84
N SER A 165 30.69 -29.52 -38.07
CA SER A 165 31.99 -29.98 -38.59
C SER A 165 32.53 -31.16 -37.78
N LEU A 166 32.24 -32.37 -38.27
CA LEU A 166 33.08 -33.54 -38.07
C LEU A 166 33.42 -34.04 -39.48
N GLU A 167 34.65 -33.79 -39.90
CA GLU A 167 35.35 -34.62 -40.89
C GLU A 167 35.86 -35.90 -40.21
#